data_AF-A0A9W9NGZ1-F1
#
_entry.id   AF-A0A9W9NGZ1-F1
#
_cell.length_a   1.000
_cell.length_b   1.000
_cell.length_c   1.000
_cell.angle_alpha   90.00
_cell.angle_beta   90.00
_cell.angle_gamma   90.00
#
_symmetry.space_group_name_H-M   'P 1'
#
loop_
_entity.id
_entity.type
_entity.pdbx_description
1 polymer ?
#
loop_
_entity_poly.entity_id
_entity_poly.type
_entity_poly.pdbx_seq_one_letter_code
_entity_poly.pdbx_strand_id
1 'polypeptide(L)'
;MHEVAAKFGKRVNVAAEQKELMHSAGFVQADEQIFKVPFGKWSDDPNLKRIESSYVFHMQYALEGYKLRLFTKTLGWSKEDTDALISRVQQEL
;
A
#
# COMPACT_ATOMS: atom_id res chain seq x y z
N MET A 1 7.57 7.94 -1.94
CA MET A 1 6.51 7.58 -0.97
C MET A 1 7.05 7.31 0.44
N HIS A 2 8.03 6.42 0.62
CA HIS A 2 8.56 6.08 1.96
C HIS A 2 9.12 7.30 2.72
N GLU A 3 9.90 8.15 2.05
CA GLU A 3 10.48 9.37 2.65
C GLU A 3 9.41 10.37 3.10
N VAL A 4 8.34 10.52 2.30
CA VAL A 4 7.24 11.44 2.61
C VAL A 4 6.43 10.93 3.79
N ALA A 5 6.14 9.63 3.79
CA ALA A 5 5.48 8.94 4.88
C ALA A 5 6.28 9.04 6.20
N ALA A 6 7.61 8.92 6.12
CA ALA A 6 8.51 9.14 7.26
C ALA A 6 8.47 10.60 7.75
N LYS A 7 8.51 11.60 6.84
CA LYS A 7 8.33 13.02 7.19
C LYS A 7 6.97 13.32 7.84
N PHE A 8 5.91 12.62 7.42
CA PHE A 8 4.59 12.68 8.04
C PHE A 8 4.53 11.99 9.42
N GLY A 9 5.56 11.21 9.79
CA GLY A 9 5.63 10.47 11.06
C GLY A 9 4.90 9.12 11.04
N LYS A 10 4.52 8.61 9.86
CA LYS A 10 3.84 7.32 9.69
C LYS A 10 4.51 6.53 8.57
N ARG A 11 5.47 5.67 8.91
CA ARG A 11 6.14 4.78 7.94
C ARG A 11 5.12 3.83 7.31
N VAL A 12 5.21 3.61 5.99
CA VAL A 12 4.26 2.78 5.22
C VAL A 12 4.82 1.42 4.79
N ASN A 13 6.12 1.18 4.94
CA ASN A 13 6.78 -0.08 4.58
C ASN A 13 7.27 -0.82 5.83
N VAL A 14 6.34 -1.17 6.72
CA VAL A 14 6.63 -1.78 8.03
C VAL A 14 6.13 -3.22 8.15
N ALA A 15 5.49 -3.75 7.10
CA ALA A 15 4.86 -5.07 7.15
C ALA A 15 5.85 -6.18 7.53
N ALA A 16 7.10 -6.12 7.03
CA ALA A 16 8.15 -7.08 7.36
C ALA A 16 8.63 -6.97 8.83
N GLU A 17 8.41 -5.83 9.49
CA GLU A 17 8.75 -5.62 10.90
C GLU A 17 7.58 -6.02 11.83
N GLN A 18 6.41 -6.36 11.27
CA GLN A 18 5.17 -6.47 12.04
C GLN A 18 5.26 -7.50 13.16
N LYS A 19 5.87 -8.68 12.91
CA LYS A 19 6.04 -9.71 13.93
C LYS A 19 6.85 -9.21 15.14
N GLU A 20 7.96 -8.52 14.88
CA GLU A 20 8.82 -7.95 15.91
C GLU A 20 8.13 -6.82 16.67
N LEU A 21 7.37 -5.99 15.97
CA LEU A 21 6.54 -4.94 16.58
C LEU A 21 5.47 -5.53 17.50
N MET A 22 4.84 -6.65 17.11
CA MET A 22 3.87 -7.34 17.97
C MET A 22 4.55 -7.87 19.24
N HIS A 23 5.71 -8.52 19.13
CA HIS A 23 6.46 -8.96 20.30
C HIS A 23 6.87 -7.80 21.21
N SER A 24 7.36 -6.70 20.63
CA SER A 24 7.76 -5.50 21.37
C SER A 24 6.58 -4.84 22.11
N ALA A 25 5.37 -5.00 21.59
CA ALA A 25 4.14 -4.54 22.24
C ALA A 25 3.63 -5.48 23.37
N GLY A 26 4.32 -6.61 23.63
CA GLY A 26 3.98 -7.55 24.70
C GLY A 26 3.16 -8.77 24.26
N PHE A 27 2.95 -8.97 22.95
CA PHE A 27 2.31 -10.19 22.46
C PHE A 27 3.29 -11.36 22.56
N VAL A 28 2.89 -12.41 23.28
CA VAL A 28 3.77 -13.55 23.61
C VAL A 28 3.79 -14.60 22.49
N GLN A 29 2.65 -14.84 21.85
CA GLN A 29 2.50 -15.83 20.77
C GLN A 29 2.08 -15.15 19.48
N ALA A 30 3.02 -14.45 18.83
CA ALA A 30 2.80 -13.83 17.52
C ALA A 30 3.34 -14.74 16.41
N ASP A 31 2.43 -15.35 15.64
CA ASP A 31 2.76 -16.11 14.43
C ASP A 31 2.65 -15.22 13.18
N GLU A 32 3.46 -15.53 12.17
CA GLU A 32 3.46 -14.81 10.89
C GLU A 32 3.24 -15.80 9.74
N GLN A 33 2.36 -15.42 8.82
CA GLN A 33 2.14 -16.13 7.57
C GLN A 33 2.28 -15.15 6.41
N ILE A 34 3.23 -15.44 5.52
CA ILE A 34 3.54 -14.60 4.37
C ILE A 34 2.89 -15.23 3.13
N PHE A 35 1.95 -14.51 2.53
CA PHE A 35 1.28 -14.93 1.31
C PHE A 35 1.82 -14.14 0.11
N LYS A 36 2.08 -14.82 -1.00
CA LYS A 36 2.37 -14.15 -2.27
C LYS A 36 1.06 -13.64 -2.86
N VAL A 37 0.93 -12.32 -2.92
CA VAL A 37 -0.20 -11.68 -3.58
C VAL A 37 0.19 -11.35 -5.01
N PRO A 38 -0.53 -11.87 -6.01
CA PRO A 38 -0.28 -11.53 -7.39
C PRO A 38 -0.57 -10.06 -7.68
N PHE A 39 0.35 -9.42 -8.40
CA PHE A 39 0.18 -8.08 -8.96
C PHE A 39 0.51 -8.11 -10.44
N GLY A 40 -0.52 -8.00 -11.29
CA GLY A 40 -0.42 -8.20 -12.73
C GLY A 40 -0.51 -9.68 -13.17
N LYS A 41 -0.59 -9.89 -14.48
CA LYS A 41 -0.87 -11.19 -15.10
C LYS A 41 0.37 -12.10 -15.16
N TRP A 42 0.82 -12.62 -14.03
CA TRP A 42 2.01 -13.50 -13.96
C TRP A 42 1.70 -14.96 -13.65
N SER A 43 0.46 -15.30 -13.28
CA SER A 43 0.08 -16.68 -12.95
C SER A 43 -1.12 -17.14 -13.75
N ASP A 44 -1.08 -18.38 -14.23
CA ASP A 44 -2.22 -19.04 -14.87
C ASP A 44 -3.18 -19.75 -13.90
N ASP A 45 -2.81 -19.82 -12.61
CA ASP A 45 -3.64 -20.42 -11.57
C ASP A 45 -4.95 -19.64 -11.38
N PRO A 46 -6.13 -20.28 -11.53
CA PRO A 46 -7.43 -19.63 -11.35
C PRO A 46 -7.63 -18.96 -9.98
N ASN A 47 -7.08 -19.54 -8.91
CA ASN A 47 -7.16 -18.96 -7.57
C ASN A 47 -6.32 -17.70 -7.44
N LEU A 48 -5.11 -17.71 -8.01
CA LEU A 48 -4.24 -16.54 -8.02
C LEU A 48 -4.84 -15.42 -8.88
N LYS A 49 -5.45 -15.73 -10.02
CA LYS A 49 -6.19 -14.75 -10.84
C LYS A 49 -7.32 -14.07 -10.07
N ARG A 50 -8.05 -14.81 -9.22
CA ARG A 50 -9.10 -14.24 -8.36
C ARG A 50 -8.53 -13.33 -7.28
N ILE A 51 -7.42 -13.72 -6.65
CA ILE A 51 -6.74 -12.90 -5.64
C ILE A 51 -6.19 -11.62 -6.29
N GLU A 52 -5.58 -11.73 -7.46
CA GLU A 52 -5.07 -10.60 -8.25
C GLU A 52 -6.18 -9.58 -8.52
N SER A 53 -7.30 -10.05 -9.07
CA SER A 53 -8.45 -9.19 -9.38
C SER A 53 -8.96 -8.45 -8.14
N SER A 54 -9.02 -9.13 -7.00
CA SER A 54 -9.46 -8.53 -5.72
C SER A 54 -8.45 -7.49 -5.21
N TYR A 55 -7.16 -7.77 -5.36
CA TYR A 55 -6.09 -6.89 -4.91
C TYR A 55 -5.94 -5.65 -5.81
N VAL A 56 -6.06 -5.80 -7.13
CA VAL A 56 -6.10 -4.67 -8.09
C VAL A 56 -7.30 -3.78 -7.80
N PHE A 57 -8.48 -4.37 -7.59
CA PHE A 57 -9.67 -3.62 -7.20
C PHE A 57 -9.44 -2.84 -5.89
N HIS A 58 -8.93 -3.50 -4.84
CA HIS A 58 -8.57 -2.81 -3.59
C HIS A 58 -7.64 -1.63 -3.85
N MET A 59 -6.59 -1.84 -4.64
CA MET A 59 -5.59 -0.83 -4.95
C MET A 59 -6.19 0.40 -5.62
N GLN A 60 -7.11 0.24 -6.57
CA GLN A 60 -7.75 1.36 -7.27
C GLN A 60 -8.39 2.40 -6.32
N TYR A 61 -8.99 1.94 -5.22
CA TYR A 61 -9.63 2.82 -4.22
C TYR A 61 -8.68 3.23 -3.09
N ALA A 62 -7.73 2.38 -2.71
CA ALA A 62 -6.79 2.68 -1.62
C ALA A 62 -5.84 3.84 -1.97
N LEU A 63 -5.59 4.09 -3.27
CA LEU A 63 -4.66 5.13 -3.71
C LEU A 63 -5.09 6.55 -3.29
N GLU A 64 -6.38 6.85 -3.29
CA GLU A 64 -6.88 8.19 -2.96
C GLU A 64 -6.66 8.56 -1.49
N GLY A 65 -6.94 7.62 -0.58
CA GLY A 65 -6.96 7.87 0.86
C GLY A 65 -5.60 8.25 1.45
N TYR A 66 -4.51 7.62 0.99
CA TYR A 66 -3.17 7.85 1.53
C TYR A 66 -2.40 8.93 0.78
N LYS A 67 -2.59 9.06 -0.54
CA LYS A 67 -1.77 9.94 -1.36
C LYS A 67 -2.18 11.39 -1.19
N LEU A 68 -3.48 11.72 -1.19
CA LEU A 68 -3.91 13.12 -1.21
C LEU A 68 -3.33 13.93 -0.03
N ARG A 69 -3.35 13.38 1.19
CA ARG A 69 -2.78 14.03 2.38
C ARG A 69 -1.25 14.13 2.31
N LEU A 70 -0.55 13.08 1.87
CA LEU A 70 0.91 13.08 1.79
C LEU A 70 1.40 14.10 0.76
N PHE A 71 0.82 14.14 -0.43
CA PHE A 71 1.24 15.06 -1.48
C PHE A 71 0.85 16.52 -1.18
N THR A 72 -0.39 16.78 -0.77
CA THR A 72 -0.81 18.18 -0.55
C THR A 72 -0.26 18.75 0.76
N LYS A 73 -0.31 18.01 1.87
CA LYS A 73 -0.02 18.58 3.20
C LYS A 73 1.40 18.30 3.69
N THR A 74 2.09 17.31 3.13
CA THR A 74 3.49 17.02 3.47
C THR A 74 4.46 17.51 2.39
N LEU A 75 4.08 17.41 1.11
CA LEU A 75 4.91 17.89 -0.01
C LEU A 75 4.48 19.26 -0.57
N GLY A 76 3.32 19.79 -0.17
CA GLY A 76 2.85 21.10 -0.63
C GLY A 76 2.34 21.13 -2.08
N TRP A 77 2.05 19.97 -2.68
CA TRP A 77 1.52 19.92 -4.05
C TRP A 77 0.11 20.50 -4.12
N SER A 78 -0.25 21.03 -5.29
CA SER A 78 -1.63 21.39 -5.59
C SER A 78 -2.52 20.14 -5.60
N LYS A 79 -3.84 20.34 -5.45
CA LYS A 79 -4.78 19.22 -5.54
C LYS A 79 -4.77 18.67 -6.97
N GLU A 80 -4.71 19.56 -7.94
CA GLU A 80 -4.74 19.29 -9.37
C GLU A 80 -3.57 18.39 -9.79
N ASP A 81 -2.34 18.72 -9.38
CA ASP A 81 -1.15 17.90 -9.68
C ASP A 81 -1.21 16.53 -8.99
N THR A 82 -1.77 16.50 -7.78
CA THR A 82 -1.93 15.26 -7.02
C THR A 82 -2.97 14.34 -7.67
N ASP A 83 -4.10 14.88 -8.09
CA ASP A 83 -5.15 14.14 -8.79
C ASP A 83 -4.62 13.60 -10.13
N ALA A 84 -3.88 14.42 -10.89
CA ALA A 84 -3.27 14.00 -12.15
C ALA A 84 -2.31 12.81 -11.96
N LEU A 85 -1.50 12.82 -10.90
CA LEU A 85 -0.65 11.69 -10.55
C LEU A 85 -1.46 10.44 -10.18
N ILE A 86 -2.51 10.61 -9.35
CA ILE A 86 -3.36 9.48 -8.93
C ILE A 86 -4.04 8.84 -10.15
N SER A 87 -4.62 9.64 -11.04
CA SER A 87 -5.28 9.15 -12.26
C SER A 87 -4.31 8.40 -13.16
N ARG A 88 -3.07 8.90 -13.33
CA ARG A 88 -2.06 8.19 -14.13
C ARG A 88 -1.70 6.83 -13.53
N VAL A 89 -1.51 6.77 -12.22
CA VAL A 89 -1.20 5.48 -11.56
C VAL A 89 -2.38 4.51 -11.67
N GLN A 90 -3.61 4.98 -11.56
CA GLN A 90 -4.81 4.14 -11.73
C GLN A 90 -4.93 3.57 -13.15
N GLN A 91 -4.43 4.26 -14.18
CA GLN A 91 -4.40 3.75 -15.55
C GLN A 91 -3.35 2.65 -15.78
N GLU A 92 -2.35 2.56 -14.91
CA GLU A 92 -1.30 1.53 -14.97
C GLU A 92 -1.61 0.29 -14.12
N LEU A 93 -2.74 0.29 -13.40
CA LEU A 93 -3.29 -0.83 -12.61
C LEU A 93 -4.25 -1.69 -13.44
#